data_AF-A0A191TH65-F1
#
_entry.id   AF-A0A191TH65-F1
#
_cell.length_a   1.000
_cell.length_b   1.000
_cell.length_c   1.000
_cell.angle_alpha   90.00
_cell.angle_beta   90.00
_cell.angle_gamma   90.00
#
_symmetry.space_group_name_H-M   'P 1'
#
loop_
_entity.id
_entity.type
_entity.pdbx_description
1 polymer ?
#
loop_
_entity_poly.entity_id
_entity_poly.type
_entity_poly.pdbx_seq_one_letter_code
_entity_poly.pdbx_strand_id
1 'polypeptide(L)'
;MEKIIIYLPEVRIYFNDLMDVLFKQEYFGFMDSAEEYVLKIKSFIEENIATFPAKNTPVELQQYGEKYLTYKANEHTSWYIFFSQIEQNYFIKFITNNHTSLAAKLNIDY
;
A
#
# COMPACT_ATOMS: atom_id res chain seq x y z
N MET A 1 1.59 -1.39 24.85
CA MET A 1 0.72 -0.46 24.08
C MET A 1 0.25 -1.21 22.84
N GLU A 2 -0.93 -0.87 22.34
CA GLU A 2 -1.50 -1.46 21.14
C GLU A 2 -1.01 -0.68 19.92
N LYS A 3 -0.70 -1.35 18.80
CA LYS A 3 -0.29 -0.67 17.57
C LYS A 3 -1.46 0.11 16.99
N ILE A 4 -1.21 1.31 16.48
CA ILE A 4 -2.23 2.16 15.86
C ILE A 4 -1.84 2.39 14.41
N ILE A 5 -2.79 2.18 13.50
CA ILE A 5 -2.59 2.38 12.06
C ILE A 5 -3.46 3.55 11.60
N ILE A 6 -2.83 4.56 11.02
CA ILE A 6 -3.45 5.80 10.61
C ILE A 6 -3.25 5.95 9.11
N TYR A 7 -4.34 5.82 8.35
CA TYR A 7 -4.33 6.12 6.92
C TYR A 7 -4.50 7.63 6.72
N LEU A 8 -3.57 8.24 5.99
CA LEU A 8 -3.75 9.62 5.55
C LEU A 8 -4.96 9.76 4.61
N PRO A 9 -5.61 10.94 4.55
CA PRO A 9 -6.80 11.15 3.73
C PRO A 9 -6.62 10.71 2.28
N GLU A 10 -5.46 10.99 1.69
CA GLU A 10 -5.12 10.66 0.30
C GLU A 10 -5.11 9.15 0.07
N VAL A 11 -4.67 8.36 1.06
CA VAL A 11 -4.67 6.89 0.97
C VAL A 11 -6.09 6.34 1.05
N ARG A 12 -6.97 6.95 1.86
CA ARG A 12 -8.38 6.55 1.95
C ARG A 12 -9.11 6.84 0.65
N ILE A 13 -8.87 8.03 0.07
CA ILE A 13 -9.40 8.42 -1.25
C ILE A 13 -8.90 7.44 -2.31
N TYR A 14 -7.59 7.16 -2.34
CA TYR A 14 -7.02 6.22 -3.28
C TYR A 14 -7.66 4.83 -3.19
N PHE A 15 -7.92 4.30 -1.98
CA PHE A 15 -8.60 3.02 -1.84
C PHE A 15 -10.01 3.03 -2.41
N ASN A 16 -10.76 4.13 -2.24
CA ASN A 16 -12.09 4.27 -2.83
C ASN A 16 -12.01 4.33 -4.36
N ASP A 17 -11.11 5.15 -4.90
CA ASP A 17 -10.90 5.28 -6.34
C ASP A 17 -10.42 3.95 -6.95
N LEU A 18 -9.62 3.17 -6.22
CA LEU A 18 -9.15 1.86 -6.66
C LEU A 18 -10.31 0.88 -6.82
N MET A 19 -11.27 0.84 -5.90
CA MET A 19 -12.45 -0.02 -6.05
C MET A 19 -13.23 0.34 -7.32
N ASP A 20 -13.44 1.64 -7.52
CA ASP A 20 -14.08 2.20 -8.70
C ASP A 20 -13.36 1.80 -10.00
N VAL A 21 -12.04 1.92 -10.03
CA VAL A 21 -11.22 1.55 -11.19
C VAL A 21 -11.30 0.06 -11.47
N LEU A 22 -11.16 -0.78 -10.43
CA LEU A 22 -11.19 -2.23 -10.57
C LEU A 22 -12.54 -2.72 -11.12
N PHE A 23 -13.63 -2.09 -10.69
CA PHE A 23 -14.97 -2.41 -11.20
C PHE A 23 -15.19 -1.86 -12.63
N LYS A 24 -14.94 -0.56 -12.86
CA LYS A 24 -15.20 0.10 -14.15
C LYS A 24 -14.34 -0.42 -15.30
N GLN A 25 -13.14 -0.91 -15.00
CA GLN A 25 -12.23 -1.52 -15.99
C GLN A 25 -12.42 -3.03 -16.11
N GLU A 26 -13.48 -3.59 -15.51
CA GLU A 26 -13.84 -5.01 -15.60
C GLU A 26 -12.76 -5.98 -15.08
N TYR A 27 -11.83 -5.50 -14.22
CA TYR A 27 -10.94 -6.39 -13.47
C TYR A 27 -11.75 -7.29 -12.53
N PHE A 28 -12.84 -6.75 -11.99
CA PHE A 28 -13.87 -7.51 -11.29
C PHE A 28 -15.24 -7.22 -11.89
N GLY A 29 -16.05 -8.27 -12.08
CA GLY A 29 -17.42 -8.15 -12.59
C GLY A 29 -18.42 -7.59 -11.58
N PHE A 30 -18.03 -7.43 -10.31
CA PHE A 30 -18.89 -6.96 -9.21
C PHE A 30 -18.12 -6.00 -8.30
N MET A 31 -18.80 -4.97 -7.81
CA MET A 31 -18.23 -3.99 -6.88
C MET A 31 -17.76 -4.66 -5.57
N ASP A 32 -18.53 -5.63 -5.05
CA ASP A 32 -18.18 -6.38 -3.84
C ASP A 32 -16.83 -7.09 -3.97
N SER A 33 -16.49 -7.61 -5.16
CA SER A 33 -15.19 -8.23 -5.42
C SER A 33 -14.05 -7.20 -5.41
N ALA A 34 -14.29 -5.98 -5.89
CA ALA A 34 -13.34 -4.89 -5.81
C ALA A 34 -13.12 -4.41 -4.37
N GLU A 35 -14.19 -4.34 -3.57
CA GLU A 35 -14.12 -4.05 -2.14
C GLU A 35 -13.35 -5.14 -1.40
N GLU A 36 -13.65 -6.42 -1.64
CA GLU A 36 -12.93 -7.54 -1.04
C GLU A 36 -11.42 -7.50 -1.35
N TYR A 37 -11.07 -7.11 -2.58
CA TYR A 37 -9.67 -6.93 -2.98
C TYR A 37 -8.98 -5.84 -2.16
N VAL A 38 -9.62 -4.68 -1.98
CA VAL A 38 -9.07 -3.60 -1.15
C VAL A 38 -9.00 -3.99 0.33
N LEU A 39 -9.99 -4.73 0.83
CA LEU A 39 -9.99 -5.28 2.19
C LEU A 39 -8.78 -6.18 2.41
N LYS A 40 -8.42 -7.06 1.46
CA LYS A 40 -7.23 -7.91 1.56
C LYS A 40 -5.93 -7.10 1.71
N ILE A 41 -5.81 -5.97 1.02
CA ILE A 41 -4.65 -5.06 1.18
C ILE A 41 -4.64 -4.48 2.60
N LYS A 42 -5.78 -4.00 3.11
CA LYS A 42 -5.88 -3.44 4.47
C LYS A 42 -5.60 -4.48 5.54
N SER A 43 -6.16 -5.68 5.42
CA SER A 43 -5.88 -6.80 6.33
C SER A 43 -4.40 -7.17 6.35
N PHE A 44 -3.75 -7.21 5.18
CA PHE A 44 -2.30 -7.41 5.13
C PHE A 44 -1.54 -6.35 5.93
N ILE A 45 -1.86 -5.06 5.75
CA ILE A 45 -1.23 -3.97 6.50
C ILE A 45 -1.47 -4.16 8.00
N GLU A 46 -2.71 -4.41 8.40
CA GLU A 46 -3.09 -4.59 9.80
C GLU A 46 -2.35 -5.76 10.45
N GLU A 47 -2.18 -6.87 9.77
CA GLU A 47 -1.49 -8.05 10.29
C GLU A 47 0.03 -7.86 10.33
N ASN A 48 0.60 -7.20 9.32
CA ASN A 48 2.03 -7.29 9.02
C ASN A 48 2.85 -6.02 9.30
N ILE A 49 2.24 -4.85 9.44
CA ILE A 49 2.97 -3.56 9.53
C ILE A 49 4.02 -3.49 10.65
N ALA A 50 3.80 -4.22 11.75
CA ALA A 50 4.66 -4.21 12.92
C ALA A 50 5.68 -5.37 12.99
N THR A 51 5.46 -6.43 12.21
CA THR A 51 6.18 -7.71 12.32
C THR A 51 6.95 -8.07 11.06
N PHE A 52 6.45 -7.64 9.90
CA PHE A 52 7.08 -7.95 8.62
C PHE A 52 8.25 -7.00 8.37
N PRO A 53 9.39 -7.49 7.84
CA PRO A 53 10.55 -6.66 7.58
C PRO A 53 10.22 -5.58 6.55
N ALA A 54 10.11 -4.35 7.03
CA ALA A 54 9.97 -3.18 6.18
C ALA A 54 11.33 -2.76 5.59
N LYS A 55 11.29 -2.29 4.35
CA LYS A 55 12.47 -1.77 3.65
C LYS A 55 12.55 -0.27 3.87
N ASN A 56 13.77 0.27 3.92
CA ASN A 56 13.97 1.71 3.88
C ASN A 56 13.63 2.23 2.49
N THR A 57 12.92 3.34 2.42
CA THR A 57 12.56 3.98 1.16
C THR A 57 13.78 4.70 0.57
N PRO A 58 14.07 4.56 -0.74
CA PRO A 58 15.10 5.33 -1.42
C PRO A 58 14.91 6.84 -1.23
N VAL A 59 16.01 7.60 -1.17
CA VAL A 59 15.99 9.06 -0.88
C VAL A 59 15.00 9.82 -1.78
N GLU A 60 14.98 9.51 -3.08
CA GLU A 60 14.08 10.14 -4.06
C GLU A 60 12.58 9.93 -3.78
N LEU A 61 12.25 8.92 -2.97
CA LEU A 61 10.88 8.49 -2.67
C LEU A 61 10.48 8.75 -1.21
N GLN A 62 11.37 9.27 -0.36
CA GLN A 62 11.09 9.44 1.07
C GLN A 62 9.89 10.35 1.38
N GLN A 63 9.52 11.24 0.44
CA GLN A 63 8.28 12.03 0.55
C GLN A 63 7.04 11.16 0.77
N TYR A 64 7.02 9.94 0.20
CA TYR A 64 5.93 8.97 0.31
C TYR A 64 5.95 8.19 1.63
N GLY A 65 7.07 8.17 2.35
CA GLY A 65 7.26 7.46 3.63
C GLY A 65 8.70 7.02 3.81
N GLU A 66 9.17 6.96 5.06
CA GLU A 66 10.55 6.56 5.39
C GLU A 66 10.81 5.08 5.14
N LYS A 67 9.76 4.27 5.30
CA LYS A 67 9.79 2.83 5.07
C LYS A 67 8.67 2.41 4.15
N TYR A 68 8.80 1.23 3.56
CA TYR A 68 7.71 0.60 2.84
C TYR A 68 7.65 -0.91 3.04
N LEU A 69 6.43 -1.45 2.94
CA LEU A 69 6.16 -2.88 2.84
C LEU A 69 5.83 -3.25 1.39
N THR A 70 6.10 -4.52 1.04
CA THR A 70 5.68 -5.10 -0.23
C THR A 70 4.65 -6.20 0.03
N TYR A 71 3.48 -6.09 -0.57
CA TYR A 71 2.42 -7.10 -0.53
C TYR A 71 2.22 -7.68 -1.93
N LYS A 72 2.49 -8.98 -2.11
CA LYS A 72 2.24 -9.67 -3.37
C LYS A 72 0.78 -10.17 -3.39
N ALA A 73 -0.09 -9.44 -4.07
CA ALA A 73 -1.52 -9.80 -4.17
C ALA A 73 -1.74 -11.00 -5.11
N ASN A 74 -0.96 -11.09 -6.19
CA ASN A 74 -0.94 -12.23 -7.11
C ASN A 74 0.40 -12.30 -7.86
N GLU A 75 0.53 -13.20 -8.84
CA GLU A 75 1.77 -13.37 -9.62
C GLU A 75 2.22 -12.12 -10.37
N HIS A 76 1.27 -11.26 -10.78
CA HIS A 76 1.52 -10.09 -11.61
C HIS A 76 1.44 -8.76 -10.87
N THR A 77 0.89 -8.75 -9.66
CA THR A 77 0.59 -7.51 -8.91
C THR A 77 1.19 -7.54 -7.52
N SER A 78 2.10 -6.59 -7.29
CA SER A 78 2.68 -6.29 -5.98
C SER A 78 2.35 -4.85 -5.59
N TRP A 79 1.86 -4.68 -4.38
CA TRP A 79 1.57 -3.40 -3.75
C TRP A 79 2.74 -2.95 -2.88
N TYR A 80 3.04 -1.65 -2.92
CA TYR A 80 4.04 -0.99 -2.11
C TYR A 80 3.35 0.00 -1.18
N ILE A 81 3.45 -0.27 0.13
CA ILE A 81 2.78 0.50 1.18
C ILE A 81 3.82 1.32 1.90
N PHE A 82 3.83 2.63 1.69
CA PHE A 82 4.78 3.55 2.29
C PHE A 82 4.22 4.15 3.58
N PHE A 83 5.07 4.22 4.60
CA PHE A 83 4.68 4.70 5.90
C PHE A 83 5.83 5.37 6.66
N SER A 84 5.44 6.18 7.64
CA SER A 84 6.32 6.63 8.73
C SER A 84 5.88 5.96 10.02
N GLN A 85 6.82 5.76 10.95
CA GLN A 85 6.56 5.13 12.23
C GLN A 85 7.06 6.01 13.37
N ILE A 86 6.18 6.29 14.33
CA ILE A 86 6.54 6.95 15.59
C ILE A 86 6.10 6.03 16.71
N GLU A 87 7.06 5.39 17.38
CA GLU A 87 6.82 4.33 18.37
C GLU A 87 5.96 3.20 17.78
N GLN A 88 4.72 3.03 18.24
CA GLN A 88 3.76 2.03 17.76
C GLN A 88 2.67 2.62 16.85
N ASN A 89 2.82 3.88 16.44
CA ASN A 89 1.92 4.54 15.50
C ASN A 89 2.49 4.45 14.09
N TYR A 90 1.71 3.89 13.17
CA TYR A 90 2.07 3.70 11.77
C TYR A 90 1.20 4.60 10.90
N PHE A 91 1.83 5.55 10.23
CA PHE A 91 1.16 6.50 9.36
C PHE A 91 1.30 6.01 7.93
N ILE A 92 0.24 5.42 7.37
CA ILE A 92 0.21 4.99 5.98
C ILE A 92 0.02 6.24 5.12
N LYS A 93 1.10 6.63 4.45
CA LYS A 93 1.23 7.91 3.74
C LYS A 93 0.95 7.79 2.26
N PHE A 94 1.28 6.65 1.66
CA PHE A 94 1.12 6.44 0.23
C PHE A 94 1.06 4.94 -0.10
N ILE A 95 0.32 4.59 -1.15
CA ILE A 95 0.24 3.23 -1.66
C ILE A 95 0.26 3.24 -3.18
N THR A 96 0.96 2.28 -3.77
CA THR A 96 1.01 2.09 -5.23
C THR A 96 1.28 0.62 -5.58
N ASN A 97 1.30 0.28 -6.85
CA ASN A 97 1.64 -1.06 -7.33
C ASN A 97 2.70 -1.04 -8.44
N ASN A 98 3.17 -2.22 -8.82
CA ASN A 98 4.21 -2.44 -9.83
C ASN A 98 3.81 -2.06 -11.26
N HIS A 99 2.55 -1.68 -11.51
CA HIS A 99 2.08 -1.17 -12.81
C HIS A 99 2.24 0.35 -12.94
N THR A 100 2.89 1.00 -11.97
CA THR A 100 3.15 2.44 -11.99
C THR A 100 4.62 2.77 -12.27
N SER A 101 4.88 3.93 -12.87
CA SER A 101 6.24 4.42 -13.10
C SER A 101 7.02 4.68 -11.80
N LEU A 102 6.32 4.89 -10.69
CA LEU A 102 6.96 5.07 -9.39
C LEU A 102 7.62 3.77 -8.90
N ALA A 103 6.98 2.62 -9.13
CA ALA A 103 7.52 1.34 -8.71
C ALA A 103 8.85 0.99 -9.38
N ALA A 104 9.08 1.47 -10.62
CA ALA A 104 10.37 1.31 -11.29
C ALA A 104 11.52 1.95 -10.51
N LYS A 105 11.26 3.00 -9.73
CA LYS A 105 12.24 3.70 -8.90
C LYS A 105 12.60 2.96 -7.60
N LEU A 106 11.85 1.90 -7.24
CA LEU A 106 12.14 1.09 -6.05
C LEU A 106 13.24 0.03 -6.29
N ASN A 107 13.60 -0.23 -7.55
CA ASN A 107 14.63 -1.20 -7.94
C ASN A 107 15.96 -0.53 -8.33
N ILE A 108 16.14 0.76 -8.01
CA ILE A 108 17.37 1.48 -8.30
C ILE A 108 18.28 1.34 -7.08
N ASP A 109 18.96 0.20 -6.99
CA ASP A 109 20.18 0.08 -6.19
C ASP A 109 21.29 0.86 -6.94
N TYR A 110 21.83 1.92 -6.32
CA TYR A 110 23.05 2.58 -6.79
C TYR A 110 24.28 1.89 -6.21
#